data_AF-A0A965VXP2-F1
#
_entry.id   AF-A0A965VXP2-F1
#
_cell.length_a   1.000
_cell.length_b   1.000
_cell.length_c   1.000
_cell.angle_alpha   90.00
_cell.angle_beta   90.00
_cell.angle_gamma   90.00
#
_symmetry.space_group_name_H-M   'P 1'
#
loop_
_entity.id
_entity.type
_entity.pdbx_description
1 polymer ?
#
loop_
_entity_poly.entity_id
_entity_poly.type
_entity_poly.pdbx_seq_one_letter_code
_entity_poly.pdbx_strand_id
1 'polypeptide(L)' 'MKNKIKVIDSFWVFLVATAFLGPFALPLLWRNPNWSKRTKIIGSIAVIAFTLVLLYSLTFLKDLAQQLEIEIP' A
#
# COMPACT_ATOMS: atom_id res chain seq x y z
N MET A 1 -18.10 19.87 11.75
CA MET A 1 -18.05 18.46 11.27
C MET A 1 -17.67 18.28 9.78
N LYS A 2 -17.94 19.25 8.88
CA LYS A 2 -17.67 19.13 7.42
C LYS A 2 -16.22 18.82 7.02
N ASN A 3 -15.22 19.20 7.83
CA ASN A 3 -13.81 19.04 7.47
C ASN A 3 -13.28 17.61 7.61
N LYS A 4 -13.86 16.79 8.50
CA LYS A 4 -13.42 15.39 8.70
C LYS A 4 -13.85 14.46 7.56
N ILE A 5 -14.99 14.77 6.93
CA ILE A 5 -15.59 13.95 5.86
C ILE A 5 -14.68 13.97 4.62
N LYS A 6 -14.23 15.15 4.18
CA LYS A 6 -13.29 15.27 3.04
C LYS A 6 -11.97 14.55 3.25
N VAL A 7 -11.52 14.44 4.51
CA VAL A 7 -10.27 13.73 4.86
C VAL A 7 -10.48 12.22 4.79
N ILE A 8 -11.63 11.72 5.25
CA ILE A 8 -12.01 10.30 5.10
C ILE A 8 -12.09 9.91 3.63
N ASP A 9 -12.74 10.71 2.78
CA ASP A 9 -12.86 10.41 1.35
C ASP A 9 -11.49 10.40 0.67
N SER A 10 -10.63 11.37 1.00
CA SER A 10 -9.26 11.41 0.49
C SER A 10 -8.42 10.20 0.96
N PHE A 11 -8.68 9.71 2.17
CA PHE A 11 -7.97 8.56 2.73
C PHE A 11 -8.39 7.26 2.03
N TRP A 12 -9.69 7.08 1.76
CA TRP A 12 -10.20 5.96 0.98
C TRP A 12 -9.66 5.94 -0.45
N VAL A 13 -9.65 7.10 -1.13
CA VAL A 13 -9.06 7.23 -2.47
C VAL A 13 -7.58 6.86 -2.44
N PHE A 14 -6.84 7.28 -1.41
CA PHE A 14 -5.43 6.92 -1.26
C PHE A 14 -5.23 5.42 -1.00
N LEU A 15 -6.08 4.80 -0.18
CA LEU A 15 -6.01 3.36 0.14
C LEU A 15 -6.26 2.53 -1.12
N VAL A 16 -7.29 2.88 -1.89
CA VAL A 16 -7.61 2.27 -3.18
C VAL A 16 -6.47 2.51 -4.17
N ALA A 17 -6.01 3.75 -4.33
CA ALA A 17 -4.88 4.05 -5.22
C ALA A 17 -3.62 3.28 -4.83
N THR A 18 -3.35 3.10 -3.55
CA THR A 18 -2.20 2.31 -3.06
C THR A 18 -2.37 0.83 -3.36
N ALA A 19 -3.58 0.28 -3.20
CA ALA A 19 -3.85 -1.12 -3.55
C ALA A 19 -3.70 -1.41 -5.05
N PHE A 20 -4.07 -0.47 -5.92
CA PHE A 20 -4.02 -0.65 -7.38
C PHE A 20 -2.71 -0.18 -8.04
N LEU A 21 -2.15 0.95 -7.62
CA LEU A 21 -0.93 1.55 -8.20
C LEU A 21 0.33 1.25 -7.37
N GLY A 22 0.17 0.63 -6.19
CA GLY A 22 1.29 0.33 -5.30
C GLY A 22 2.07 1.58 -4.89
N PRO A 23 3.42 1.57 -4.96
CA PRO A 23 4.25 2.70 -4.55
C PRO A 23 4.01 3.96 -5.39
N PHE A 24 3.39 3.87 -6.57
CA PHE A 24 3.04 5.04 -7.39
C PHE A 24 1.85 5.86 -6.85
N ALA A 25 1.15 5.38 -5.81
CA ALA A 25 0.18 6.20 -5.09
C ALA A 25 0.85 7.31 -4.24
N LEU A 26 2.13 7.17 -3.93
CA LEU A 26 2.91 8.15 -3.14
C LEU A 26 3.07 9.53 -3.78
N PRO A 27 3.45 9.65 -5.06
CA PRO A 27 3.48 10.96 -5.72
C PRO A 27 2.08 11.60 -5.79
N LEU A 28 1.02 10.79 -5.87
CA LEU A 28 -0.36 11.28 -5.84
C LEU A 28 -0.70 11.89 -4.46
N LEU A 29 -0.25 11.25 -3.38
CA LEU A 29 -0.38 11.75 -2.01
C LEU A 29 0.36 13.08 -1.80
N TRP A 30 1.56 13.18 -2.37
CA TRP A 30 2.40 14.37 -2.26
C TRP A 30 1.85 15.55 -3.04
N ARG A 31 1.11 15.31 -4.13
CA ARG A 31 0.47 16.33 -4.95
C ARG A 31 -0.75 16.99 -4.29
N ASN A 32 -1.34 16.39 -3.26
CA ASN A 32 -2.47 16.99 -2.55
C ASN A 32 -2.00 18.07 -1.55
N PRO A 33 -2.38 19.36 -1.71
CA PRO A 33 -1.98 20.44 -0.81
C PRO A 33 -2.72 20.40 0.54
N ASN A 34 -3.85 19.68 0.64
CA ASN A 34 -4.64 19.57 1.88
C ASN A 34 -4.04 18.62 2.93
N TRP A 35 -3.00 17.87 2.58
CA TRP A 35 -2.42 16.87 3.48
C TRP A 35 -1.22 17.44 4.24
N SER A 36 -1.30 17.38 5.56
CA SER A 36 -0.22 17.84 6.44
C SER A 36 1.08 17.03 6.19
N LYS A 37 2.25 17.67 6.37
CA LYS A 37 3.56 17.04 6.15
C LYS A 37 3.71 15.70 6.91
N ARG A 38 3.12 15.59 8.10
CA ARG A 38 3.12 14.36 8.91
C ARG A 38 2.33 13.22 8.25
N THR A 39 1.15 13.52 7.69
CA THR A 39 0.33 12.51 7.00
C THR A 39 1.02 11.98 5.74
N LYS A 40 1.76 12.85 5.03
CA LYS A 40 2.56 12.43 3.86
C LYS A 40 3.65 11.44 4.24
N ILE A 41 4.38 11.70 5.33
CA ILE A 41 5.46 10.81 5.83
C ILE A 41 4.88 9.48 6.32
N ILE A 42 3.80 9.50 7.11
CA ILE A 42 3.16 8.27 7.61
C ILE A 42 2.65 7.42 6.44
N GLY A 43 2.05 8.04 5.42
CA GLY A 43 1.63 7.36 4.20
C GLY A 43 2.80 6.71 3.46
N SER A 44 3.94 7.39 3.33
CA SER A 44 5.15 6.82 2.73
C SER A 44 5.68 5.60 3.48
N ILE A 45 5.79 5.69 4.80
CA ILE A 45 6.26 4.58 5.63
C ILE A 45 5.29 3.39 5.52
N ALA A 46 3.98 3.64 5.57
CA ALA A 46 2.97 2.59 5.46
C ALA A 46 3.02 1.85 4.11
N VAL A 47 3.18 2.59 3.00
CA VAL A 47 3.27 2.01 1.65
C VAL A 47 4.56 1.18 1.49
N ILE A 48 5.68 1.66 2.03
CA ILE A 48 6.95 0.92 2.01
C ILE A 48 6.82 -0.38 2.81
N ALA A 49 6.29 -0.31 4.03
CA ALA A 49 6.07 -1.48 4.87
C ALA A 49 5.13 -2.50 4.18
N PHE A 50 4.04 -2.02 3.59
CA PHE A 50 3.12 -2.87 2.83
C PHE A 50 3.81 -3.55 1.65
N THR A 51 4.65 -2.82 0.91
CA THR A 51 5.41 -3.36 -0.24
C THR A 51 6.38 -4.45 0.21
N LEU A 52 7.06 -4.26 1.33
CA LEU A 52 7.97 -5.28 1.90
C LEU A 52 7.22 -6.54 2.32
N VAL A 53 6.07 -6.39 2.99
CA VAL A 53 5.23 -7.54 3.36
C VAL A 53 4.76 -8.31 2.13
N LEU A 54 4.35 -7.60 1.08
CA LEU A 54 3.92 -8.22 -0.18
C LEU A 54 5.05 -9.01 -0.85
N LEU A 55 6.26 -8.46 -0.88
CA LEU A 55 7.45 -9.16 -1.39
C LEU A 55 7.74 -10.44 -0.60
N TYR A 56 7.72 -10.36 0.73
CA TYR A 56 7.90 -11.53 1.59
C TYR A 56 6.81 -12.59 1.37
N SER A 57 5.56 -12.16 1.21
CA SER A 57 4.45 -13.08 0.98
C SER A 57 4.57 -13.77 -0.39
N LEU A 58 5.05 -13.05 -1.42
CA LEU A 58 5.28 -13.62 -2.75
C LEU A 58 6.42 -14.63 -2.75
N THR A 59 7.53 -14.37 -2.04
CA THR A 59 8.62 -15.34 -1.91
C THR A 59 8.17 -16.56 -1.15
N PHE A 60 7.41 -16.37 -0.06
CA PHE A 60 6.87 -17.47 0.73
C PHE A 60 5.90 -18.34 -0.08
N LEU A 61 4.99 -17.73 -0.85
CA LEU A 61 4.08 -18.46 -1.74
C LEU A 61 4.81 -19.25 -2.83
N LYS A 62 5.91 -18.71 -3.37
CA LYS A 62 6.75 -19.43 -4.33
C LYS A 62 7.41 -20.65 -3.70
N ASP A 63 7.96 -20.50 -2.49
CA ASP A 63 8.56 -21.62 -1.76
C ASP A 63 7.53 -22.73 -1.49
N LEU A 64 6.30 -22.36 -1.10
CA LEU A 64 5.22 -23.34 -0.90
C LEU A 64 4.77 -24.01 -2.20
N ALA A 65 4.65 -23.26 -3.29
CA ALA A 65 4.28 -23.80 -4.59
C ALA A 65 5.34 -24.79 -5.10
N GLN A 66 6.62 -24.47 -4.90
CA GLN A 66 7.73 -25.33 -5.32
C GLN A 66 7.82 -26.62 -4.50
N GLN A 67 7.45 -26.60 -3.22
CA GLN A 67 7.35 -27.82 -2.41
C GLN A 67 6.22 -28.74 -2.89
N LEU A 68 5.06 -28.16 -3.28
CA LEU A 68 3.92 -28.92 -3.78
C LEU A 68 4.14 -29.50 -5.19
N GLU A 69 4.88 -28.81 -6.08
CA GLU A 69 5.24 -29.34 -7.41
C GLU A 69 6.28 -30.46 -7.35
N ILE A 70 7.16 -30.47 -6.34
CA ILE A 70 8.16 -31.53 -6.14
C ILE A 70 7.53 -32.79 -5.50
N GLU A 71 6.33 -32.69 -4.93
CA GLU A 71 5.66 -33.79 -4.22
C GLU A 71 4.64 -34.57 -5.10
N ILE A 72 4.57 -34.31 -6.40
CA ILE A 72 3.81 -35.16 -7.34
C ILE A 72 4.75 -36.21 -7.96
N PRO A 73 4.57 -37.52 -7.65
CA PRO A 73 5.41 -38.61 -8.17
C PRO A 73 5.25 -38.87 -9.68
#